data_AF-A0A6T0Z0U0-F1
#
_entry.id   AF-A0A6T0Z0U0-F1
#
_cell.length_a   1.000
_cell.length_b   1.000
_cell.length_c   1.000
_cell.angle_alpha   90.00
_cell.angle_beta   90.00
_cell.angle_gamma   90.00
#
_symmetry.space_group_name_H-M   'P 1'
#
loop_
_entity.id
_entity.type
_entity.pdbx_description
1 polymer ?
#
loop_
_entity_poly.entity_id
_entity_poly.type
_entity_poly.pdbx_seq_one_letter_code
_entity_poly.pdbx_strand_id
1 'polypeptide(L)'
;MASRASDAAGSKSNLHTCTIERVIASIKEDGGLVDSFKQQGVPLPPRRKRAEPGLVLLIYTDLEADDIVATTCLLQNVGPTPPVVVLTCDMNDKDCGDIFVKKLTMATAAMGAEFEEELLVVGGEGLPPPPKRFSLQRCPMEVAAERALDRATAGKGLPLLIVTLAPGRGNIAKLGAALKKDARWEAVANRTRISLYSGSFNIRGTTQGDADALAAMVQSAGCVLEDNAHFIWTRNDVLPELRDMPSLMPDMATMLARQNPYLLAAWQIFGVEFYAHLIGPTHKKLWAKGETLTDEEKAVFDEASALYRAGDVEGYCRRILQHESMFKKVTHFKRGTIRCFATGTLDGPLCDCLVFLTRWVEKHAPELITFEKEGAWDVDFEKGFTGIKEEGGLCRALQPMLVDQPPREAARTLADAVLDTLSAAVACGDGRTASAPPKARKCLAKICDLVCRRQPAPSRGR
;
A
#
# COMPACT_ATOMS: atom_id res chain seq x y z
N MET A 1 -7.61 -28.49 24.76
CA MET A 1 -8.73 -27.75 24.14
C MET A 1 -8.30 -26.77 23.03
N ALA A 2 -7.02 -26.38 22.91
CA ALA A 2 -6.54 -25.55 21.80
C ALA A 2 -6.42 -26.28 20.43
N SER A 3 -6.30 -27.62 20.38
CA SER A 3 -6.12 -28.33 19.09
C SER A 3 -7.41 -28.53 18.28
N ARG A 4 -8.59 -28.63 18.90
CA ARG A 4 -9.85 -28.77 18.15
C ARG A 4 -10.32 -27.48 17.46
N ALA A 5 -9.82 -26.32 17.90
CA ALA A 5 -10.10 -25.05 17.24
C ALA A 5 -9.27 -24.87 15.96
N SER A 6 -8.08 -25.50 15.85
CA SER A 6 -7.26 -25.39 14.64
C SER A 6 -7.80 -26.24 13.48
N ASP A 7 -8.37 -27.41 13.77
CA ASP A 7 -8.94 -28.29 12.72
C ASP A 7 -10.18 -27.67 12.04
N ALA A 8 -11.05 -27.02 12.81
CA ALA A 8 -12.22 -26.33 12.27
C ALA A 8 -11.87 -25.02 11.52
N ALA A 9 -10.83 -24.32 11.97
CA ALA A 9 -10.30 -23.14 11.28
C ALA A 9 -9.63 -23.52 9.95
N GLY A 10 -8.88 -24.62 9.91
CA GLY A 10 -8.27 -25.14 8.68
C GLY A 10 -9.30 -25.53 7.62
N SER A 11 -10.39 -26.21 8.02
CA SER A 11 -11.46 -26.58 7.08
C SER A 11 -12.17 -25.38 6.46
N LYS A 12 -12.44 -24.31 7.23
CA LYS A 12 -13.08 -23.08 6.70
C LYS A 12 -12.14 -22.23 5.86
N SER A 13 -10.85 -22.16 6.21
CA SER A 13 -9.84 -21.45 5.41
C SER A 13 -9.78 -22.03 4.00
N ASN A 14 -9.80 -23.37 3.89
CA ASN A 14 -9.76 -24.05 2.60
C ASN A 14 -10.97 -23.71 1.71
N LEU A 15 -12.16 -23.52 2.29
CA LEU A 15 -13.34 -23.15 1.51
C LEU A 15 -13.23 -21.76 0.87
N HIS A 16 -12.76 -20.76 1.62
CA HIS A 16 -12.58 -19.41 1.08
C HIS A 16 -11.48 -19.38 0.01
N THR A 17 -10.35 -20.06 0.24
CA THR A 17 -9.26 -20.21 -0.74
C THR A 17 -9.77 -20.83 -2.04
N CYS A 18 -10.43 -22.01 -1.99
CA CYS A 18 -10.99 -22.63 -3.19
C CYS A 18 -12.02 -21.75 -3.89
N THR A 19 -12.78 -20.94 -3.14
CA THR A 19 -13.75 -20.02 -3.73
C THR A 19 -13.06 -18.88 -4.48
N ILE A 20 -12.00 -18.30 -3.92
CA ILE A 20 -11.20 -17.27 -4.59
C ILE A 20 -10.45 -17.84 -5.81
N GLU A 21 -9.95 -19.06 -5.75
CA GLU A 21 -9.36 -19.72 -6.93
C GLU A 21 -10.38 -19.86 -8.08
N ARG A 22 -11.64 -20.18 -7.76
CA ARG A 22 -12.72 -20.19 -8.76
C ARG A 22 -13.04 -18.79 -9.29
N VAL A 23 -12.99 -17.75 -8.44
CA VAL A 23 -13.12 -16.35 -8.89
C VAL A 23 -11.99 -16.01 -9.87
N ILE A 24 -10.73 -16.32 -9.55
CA ILE A 24 -9.58 -16.09 -10.42
C ILE A 24 -9.72 -16.84 -11.74
N ALA A 25 -10.10 -18.12 -11.72
CA ALA A 25 -10.35 -18.91 -12.92
C ALA A 25 -11.46 -18.28 -13.79
N SER A 26 -12.58 -17.89 -13.18
CA SER A 26 -13.70 -17.21 -13.85
C SER A 26 -13.26 -15.90 -14.52
N ILE A 27 -12.43 -15.09 -13.85
CA ILE A 27 -11.90 -13.85 -14.41
C ILE A 27 -11.05 -14.12 -15.67
N LYS A 28 -10.23 -15.19 -15.65
CA LYS A 28 -9.38 -15.59 -16.78
C LYS A 28 -10.18 -16.08 -17.99
N GLU A 29 -11.34 -16.69 -17.76
CA GLU A 29 -12.19 -17.28 -18.80
C GLU A 29 -13.16 -16.29 -19.50
N ASP A 30 -13.02 -14.98 -19.26
CA ASP A 30 -13.87 -13.86 -19.75
C ASP A 30 -14.90 -13.32 -18.73
N GLY A 31 -14.86 -13.75 -17.47
CA GLY A 31 -15.67 -13.15 -16.40
C GLY A 31 -15.28 -11.69 -16.13
N GLY A 32 -16.26 -10.80 -16.01
CA GLY A 32 -16.03 -9.49 -15.38
C GLY A 32 -15.60 -9.68 -13.92
N LEU A 33 -14.87 -8.73 -13.35
CA LEU A 33 -14.26 -8.89 -12.03
C LEU A 33 -15.37 -9.05 -10.97
N VAL A 34 -16.27 -8.06 -10.86
CA VAL A 34 -17.40 -8.11 -9.94
C VAL A 34 -18.37 -9.25 -10.26
N ASP A 35 -18.59 -9.55 -11.54
CA ASP A 35 -19.48 -10.65 -11.95
C ASP A 35 -18.93 -12.00 -11.49
N SER A 36 -17.62 -12.21 -11.53
CA SER A 36 -16.98 -13.44 -11.05
C SER A 36 -17.16 -13.60 -9.54
N PHE A 37 -17.04 -12.51 -8.77
CA PHE A 37 -17.35 -12.53 -7.34
C PHE A 37 -18.83 -12.87 -7.08
N LYS A 38 -19.76 -12.25 -7.80
CA LYS A 38 -21.21 -12.52 -7.68
C LYS A 38 -21.56 -13.97 -8.01
N GLN A 39 -21.01 -14.50 -9.11
CA GLN A 39 -21.25 -15.89 -9.54
C GLN A 39 -20.78 -16.91 -8.50
N GLN A 40 -19.68 -16.62 -7.81
CA GLN A 40 -19.14 -17.49 -6.75
C GLN A 40 -19.76 -17.21 -5.37
N GLY A 41 -20.75 -16.32 -5.27
CA GLY A 41 -21.40 -15.98 -4.00
C GLY A 41 -20.49 -15.26 -3.01
N VAL A 42 -19.44 -14.59 -3.49
CA VAL A 42 -18.48 -13.87 -2.65
C VAL A 42 -19.02 -12.46 -2.35
N PRO A 43 -19.32 -12.12 -1.08
CA PRO A 43 -19.74 -10.77 -0.73
C PRO A 43 -18.58 -9.80 -0.89
N LEU A 44 -18.86 -8.68 -1.54
CA LEU A 44 -17.93 -7.55 -1.66
C LEU A 44 -18.23 -6.49 -0.60
N PRO A 45 -17.23 -5.70 -0.16
CA PRO A 45 -17.46 -4.53 0.67
C PRO A 45 -18.57 -3.65 0.10
N PRO A 46 -19.49 -3.15 0.94
CA PRO A 46 -20.58 -2.30 0.47
C PRO A 46 -20.03 -1.00 -0.11
N ARG A 47 -20.79 -0.43 -1.04
CA ARG A 47 -20.59 0.94 -1.54
C ARG A 47 -20.40 1.88 -0.35
N ARG A 48 -19.30 2.65 -0.37
CA ARG A 48 -18.95 3.50 0.78
C ARG A 48 -20.05 4.54 0.96
N LYS A 49 -20.54 4.69 2.21
CA LYS A 49 -21.53 5.73 2.50
C LYS A 49 -20.89 7.07 2.21
N ARG A 50 -21.43 7.75 1.20
CA ARG A 50 -20.94 9.03 0.72
C ARG A 50 -21.10 10.08 1.84
N ALA A 51 -20.00 10.46 2.50
CA ALA A 51 -19.94 11.66 3.34
C ALA A 51 -20.11 12.94 2.48
N GLU A 52 -19.99 14.14 3.03
CA GLU A 52 -19.97 15.34 2.20
C GLU A 52 -18.73 15.36 1.28
N PRO A 53 -18.85 15.79 0.00
CA PRO A 53 -17.75 15.81 -0.95
C PRO A 53 -16.69 16.83 -0.54
N GLY A 54 -15.55 16.33 -0.07
CA GLY A 54 -14.43 17.16 0.39
C GLY A 54 -13.20 17.16 -0.52
N LEU A 55 -13.00 16.12 -1.34
CA LEU A 55 -11.77 15.91 -2.11
C LEU A 55 -12.02 14.97 -3.31
N VAL A 56 -11.30 15.18 -4.41
CA VAL A 56 -11.12 14.21 -5.49
C VAL A 56 -9.77 13.54 -5.31
N LEU A 57 -9.74 12.22 -5.43
CA LEU A 57 -8.52 11.44 -5.29
C LEU A 57 -8.14 10.83 -6.64
N LEU A 58 -6.93 11.11 -7.11
CA LEU A 58 -6.29 10.40 -8.22
C LEU A 58 -5.10 9.62 -7.65
N ILE A 59 -5.11 8.29 -7.75
CA ILE A 59 -4.04 7.41 -7.28
C ILE A 59 -3.39 6.74 -8.48
N TYR A 60 -2.07 6.80 -8.55
CA TYR A 60 -1.26 6.00 -9.46
C TYR A 60 -0.52 4.92 -8.66
N THR A 61 -0.78 3.65 -8.96
CA THR A 61 -0.45 2.49 -8.11
C THR A 61 -0.14 1.27 -8.97
N ASP A 62 0.58 0.28 -8.43
CA ASP A 62 0.78 -1.03 -9.08
C ASP A 62 0.02 -2.17 -8.39
N LEU A 63 -0.82 -1.82 -7.40
CA LEU A 63 -1.68 -2.71 -6.61
C LEU A 63 -0.95 -3.91 -6.02
N GLU A 64 0.29 -3.73 -5.59
CA GLU A 64 0.87 -4.61 -4.57
C GLU A 64 0.08 -4.51 -3.23
N ALA A 65 0.34 -5.41 -2.30
CA ALA A 65 -0.54 -5.57 -1.15
C ALA A 65 -0.55 -4.35 -0.21
N ASP A 66 0.59 -3.70 -0.06
CA ASP A 66 0.77 -2.42 0.61
C ASP A 66 0.05 -1.26 -0.10
N ASP A 67 0.14 -1.21 -1.43
CA ASP A 67 -0.61 -0.28 -2.27
C ASP A 67 -2.12 -0.40 -2.07
N ILE A 68 -2.62 -1.64 -1.97
CA ILE A 68 -4.05 -1.91 -1.74
C ILE A 68 -4.47 -1.46 -0.34
N VAL A 69 -3.66 -1.68 0.70
CA VAL A 69 -3.94 -1.18 2.04
C VAL A 69 -3.94 0.34 2.06
N ALA A 70 -2.90 0.98 1.50
CA ALA A 70 -2.78 2.42 1.43
C ALA A 70 -3.97 3.06 0.71
N THR A 71 -4.30 2.54 -0.49
CA THR A 71 -5.44 2.98 -1.29
C THR A 71 -6.74 2.80 -0.52
N THR A 72 -6.98 1.62 0.07
CA THR A 72 -8.20 1.33 0.81
C THR A 72 -8.40 2.30 1.99
N CYS A 73 -7.32 2.59 2.73
CA CYS A 73 -7.30 3.52 3.85
C CYS A 73 -7.48 4.99 3.41
N LEU A 74 -6.83 5.42 2.32
CA LEU A 74 -7.01 6.75 1.75
C LEU A 74 -8.46 6.96 1.35
N LEU A 75 -9.03 6.04 0.58
CA LEU A 75 -10.43 6.07 0.14
C LEU A 75 -11.41 6.16 1.30
N GLN A 76 -11.09 5.57 2.45
CA GLN A 76 -11.95 5.59 3.62
C GLN A 76 -11.93 6.95 4.32
N ASN A 77 -10.85 7.72 4.15
CA ASN A 77 -10.62 8.99 4.83
C ASN A 77 -10.93 10.23 3.98
N VAL A 78 -10.93 10.13 2.64
CA VAL A 78 -11.06 11.31 1.75
C VAL A 78 -12.50 11.65 1.36
N GLY A 79 -13.49 10.84 1.76
CA GLY A 79 -14.91 11.14 1.57
C GLY A 79 -15.56 10.41 0.38
N PRO A 80 -16.70 10.91 -0.13
CA PRO A 80 -17.62 10.17 -1.01
C PRO A 80 -17.23 10.07 -2.48
N THR A 81 -16.35 10.97 -2.93
CA THR A 81 -16.14 11.19 -4.36
C THR A 81 -15.44 9.96 -4.91
N PRO A 82 -15.98 9.33 -5.97
CA PRO A 82 -15.32 8.18 -6.56
C PRO A 82 -13.87 8.53 -6.94
N PRO A 83 -12.89 7.70 -6.57
CA PRO A 83 -11.49 7.96 -6.90
C PRO A 83 -11.23 7.70 -8.38
N VAL A 84 -10.16 8.27 -8.92
CA VAL A 84 -9.57 7.81 -10.18
C VAL A 84 -8.37 6.95 -9.79
N VAL A 85 -8.46 5.63 -9.98
CA VAL A 85 -7.34 4.73 -9.67
C VAL A 85 -6.69 4.29 -10.98
N VAL A 86 -5.42 4.60 -11.14
CA VAL A 86 -4.60 4.24 -12.29
C VAL A 86 -3.65 3.12 -11.88
N LEU A 87 -3.94 1.91 -12.34
CA LEU A 87 -3.06 0.75 -12.19
C LEU A 87 -2.00 0.75 -13.29
N THR A 88 -0.73 0.85 -12.92
CA THR A 88 0.41 0.56 -13.80
C THR A 88 0.80 -0.91 -13.69
N CYS A 89 0.99 -1.57 -14.83
CA CYS A 89 1.35 -2.99 -14.88
C CYS A 89 2.58 -3.25 -15.75
N ASP A 90 3.37 -4.24 -15.33
CA ASP A 90 4.56 -4.76 -15.99
C ASP A 90 4.41 -6.26 -16.26
N MET A 91 3.72 -6.58 -17.35
CA MET A 91 3.46 -7.96 -17.76
C MET A 91 4.72 -8.72 -18.21
N ASN A 92 5.85 -8.02 -18.38
CA ASN A 92 7.13 -8.64 -18.75
C ASN A 92 7.95 -9.07 -17.53
N ASP A 93 7.55 -8.66 -16.33
CA ASP A 93 8.25 -8.96 -15.10
C ASP A 93 7.22 -9.34 -14.01
N LYS A 94 6.93 -8.42 -13.11
CA LYS A 94 6.26 -8.72 -11.85
C LYS A 94 4.75 -8.97 -11.95
N ASP A 95 4.11 -8.61 -13.06
CA ASP A 95 2.67 -8.82 -13.28
C ASP A 95 2.37 -9.96 -14.28
N CYS A 96 3.38 -10.75 -14.64
CA CYS A 96 3.20 -11.88 -15.56
C CYS A 96 2.39 -13.03 -14.92
N GLY A 97 1.98 -14.00 -15.75
CA GLY A 97 1.22 -15.16 -15.30
C GLY A 97 -0.14 -14.77 -14.71
N ASP A 98 -0.45 -15.29 -13.52
CA ASP A 98 -1.72 -15.03 -12.82
C ASP A 98 -1.61 -13.86 -11.82
N ILE A 99 -0.42 -13.28 -11.64
CA ILE A 99 -0.17 -12.23 -10.64
C ILE A 99 -1.08 -11.02 -10.88
N PHE A 100 -1.20 -10.55 -12.13
CA PHE A 100 -2.07 -9.43 -12.49
C PHE A 100 -3.53 -9.67 -12.05
N VAL A 101 -4.08 -10.85 -12.37
CA VAL A 101 -5.47 -11.21 -11.99
C VAL A 101 -5.62 -11.32 -10.48
N LYS A 102 -4.60 -11.84 -9.78
CA LYS A 102 -4.59 -11.94 -8.32
C LYS A 102 -4.57 -10.57 -7.65
N LYS A 103 -3.81 -9.59 -8.18
CA LYS A 103 -3.85 -8.20 -7.71
C LYS A 103 -5.24 -7.60 -7.85
N LEU A 104 -5.87 -7.74 -9.03
CA LEU A 104 -7.24 -7.27 -9.27
C LEU A 104 -8.27 -7.92 -8.33
N THR A 105 -8.12 -9.23 -8.09
CA THR A 105 -8.97 -9.99 -7.18
C THR A 105 -8.82 -9.47 -5.75
N MET A 106 -7.59 -9.30 -5.27
CA MET A 106 -7.29 -8.75 -3.95
C MET A 106 -7.83 -7.32 -3.79
N ALA A 107 -7.60 -6.46 -4.79
CA ALA A 107 -8.06 -5.07 -4.80
C ALA A 107 -9.60 -4.97 -4.74
N THR A 108 -10.30 -5.82 -5.49
CA THR A 108 -11.78 -5.87 -5.49
C THR A 108 -12.32 -6.39 -4.17
N ALA A 109 -11.70 -7.43 -3.61
CA ALA A 109 -12.08 -7.94 -2.29
C ALA A 109 -11.89 -6.88 -1.19
N ALA A 110 -10.90 -5.97 -1.33
CA ALA A 110 -10.64 -4.90 -0.38
C ALA A 110 -11.52 -3.66 -0.58
N MET A 111 -11.73 -3.23 -1.82
CA MET A 111 -12.35 -1.94 -2.12
C MET A 111 -13.81 -2.03 -2.61
N GLY A 112 -14.29 -3.23 -2.90
CA GLY A 112 -15.67 -3.48 -3.35
C GLY A 112 -15.90 -3.20 -4.83
N ALA A 113 -17.16 -3.31 -5.25
CA ALA A 113 -17.53 -3.25 -6.67
C ALA A 113 -17.29 -1.87 -7.33
N GLU A 114 -17.36 -0.78 -6.55
CA GLU A 114 -17.09 0.57 -7.06
C GLU A 114 -15.66 0.73 -7.58
N PHE A 115 -14.72 -0.04 -7.06
CA PHE A 115 -13.34 0.01 -7.51
C PHE A 115 -13.20 -0.37 -8.98
N GLU A 116 -13.93 -1.37 -9.47
CA GLU A 116 -13.85 -1.80 -10.87
C GLU A 116 -14.32 -0.71 -11.84
N GLU A 117 -15.37 0.04 -11.48
CA GLU A 117 -15.90 1.15 -12.28
C GLU A 117 -14.87 2.29 -12.43
N GLU A 118 -13.99 2.42 -11.43
CA GLU A 118 -13.05 3.51 -11.25
C GLU A 118 -11.61 3.19 -11.63
N LEU A 119 -11.33 1.91 -11.88
CA LEU A 119 -10.01 1.42 -12.23
C LEU A 119 -9.70 1.69 -13.71
N LEU A 120 -8.61 2.42 -13.93
CA LEU A 120 -7.99 2.63 -15.23
C LEU A 120 -6.69 1.83 -15.26
N VAL A 121 -6.45 1.07 -16.33
CA VAL A 121 -5.19 0.32 -16.48
C VAL A 121 -4.34 0.94 -17.55
N VAL A 122 -3.10 1.24 -17.14
CA VAL A 122 -2.01 1.64 -18.04
C VAL A 122 -0.92 0.59 -17.97
N GLY A 123 -0.29 0.32 -19.11
CA GLY A 123 0.90 -0.53 -19.12
C GLY A 123 1.69 -0.37 -20.40
N GLY A 124 2.82 -1.08 -20.46
CA GLY A 124 3.76 -1.00 -21.57
C GLY A 124 3.18 -1.46 -22.90
N GLU A 125 3.90 -1.16 -23.99
CA GLU A 125 3.62 -1.77 -25.29
C GLU A 125 3.64 -3.31 -25.14
N GLY A 126 2.66 -4.00 -25.72
CA GLY A 126 2.62 -5.48 -25.71
C GLY A 126 1.81 -6.16 -24.59
N LEU A 127 1.03 -5.44 -23.76
CA LEU A 127 0.08 -6.13 -22.86
C LEU A 127 -0.80 -7.11 -23.66
N PRO A 128 -1.14 -8.30 -23.15
CA PRO A 128 -2.27 -9.03 -23.72
C PRO A 128 -3.50 -8.11 -23.69
N PRO A 129 -4.40 -8.19 -24.69
CA PRO A 129 -5.68 -7.51 -24.59
C PRO A 129 -6.32 -7.94 -23.25
N PRO A 130 -6.82 -6.99 -22.45
CA PRO A 130 -7.53 -7.36 -21.22
C PRO A 130 -8.68 -8.31 -21.60
N PRO A 131 -9.04 -9.28 -20.74
CA PRO A 131 -10.13 -10.19 -21.02
C PRO A 131 -11.38 -9.41 -21.44
N LYS A 132 -12.14 -9.91 -22.43
CA LYS A 132 -13.09 -9.12 -23.26
C LYS A 132 -14.16 -8.33 -22.49
N ARG A 133 -14.38 -8.63 -21.21
CA ARG A 133 -15.36 -7.97 -20.33
C ARG A 133 -14.77 -7.02 -19.29
N PHE A 134 -13.46 -6.94 -19.17
CA PHE A 134 -12.88 -5.89 -18.37
C PHE A 134 -13.15 -4.55 -19.03
N SER A 135 -13.81 -3.64 -18.31
CA SER A 135 -13.73 -2.21 -18.58
C SER A 135 -12.33 -1.63 -18.32
N LEU A 136 -11.31 -2.49 -18.16
CA LEU A 136 -9.90 -2.13 -18.28
C LEU A 136 -9.65 -1.75 -19.73
N GLN A 137 -10.23 -0.64 -20.17
CA GLN A 137 -9.72 0.05 -21.32
C GLN A 137 -8.25 0.32 -21.01
N ARG A 138 -7.34 -0.13 -21.87
CA ARG A 138 -6.00 0.45 -21.90
C ARG A 138 -6.23 1.94 -22.02
N CYS A 139 -6.00 2.63 -20.92
CA CYS A 139 -6.53 3.95 -20.78
C CYS A 139 -5.38 4.91 -21.06
N PRO A 140 -5.47 5.74 -22.11
CA PRO A 140 -4.57 6.85 -22.23
C PRO A 140 -4.64 7.67 -20.93
N MET A 141 -3.51 8.22 -20.47
CA MET A 141 -3.49 9.02 -19.24
C MET A 141 -4.38 10.27 -19.36
N GLU A 142 -4.74 10.65 -20.59
CA GLU A 142 -5.76 11.64 -20.95
C GLU A 142 -7.12 11.37 -20.30
N VAL A 143 -7.56 10.12 -20.26
CA VAL A 143 -8.85 9.77 -19.65
C VAL A 143 -8.76 9.84 -18.12
N ALA A 144 -7.60 9.48 -17.54
CA ALA A 144 -7.38 9.64 -16.10
C ALA A 144 -7.42 11.13 -15.70
N ALA A 145 -6.74 11.98 -16.50
CA ALA A 145 -6.78 13.42 -16.34
C ALA A 145 -8.20 13.98 -16.50
N GLU A 146 -8.92 13.57 -17.55
CA GLU A 146 -10.30 13.99 -17.83
C GLU A 146 -11.24 13.63 -16.67
N ARG A 147 -11.24 12.38 -16.21
CA ARG A 147 -12.09 11.93 -15.08
C ARG A 147 -11.77 12.69 -13.79
N ALA A 148 -10.49 12.96 -13.51
CA ALA A 148 -10.11 13.71 -12.33
C ALA A 148 -10.58 15.17 -12.42
N LEU A 149 -10.43 15.81 -13.60
CA LEU A 149 -10.87 17.18 -13.83
C LEU A 149 -12.39 17.31 -13.85
N ASP A 150 -13.12 16.38 -14.46
CA ASP A 150 -14.59 16.30 -14.41
C ASP A 150 -15.09 16.36 -12.96
N ARG A 151 -14.50 15.52 -12.09
CA ARG A 151 -14.87 15.44 -10.68
C ARG A 151 -14.44 16.67 -9.90
N ALA A 152 -13.25 17.19 -10.19
CA ALA A 152 -12.70 18.35 -9.47
C ALA A 152 -13.37 19.66 -9.87
N THR A 153 -13.98 19.73 -11.06
CA THR A 153 -14.73 20.89 -11.53
C THR A 153 -16.23 20.78 -11.32
N ALA A 154 -16.75 19.60 -10.97
CA ALA A 154 -18.17 19.42 -10.67
C ALA A 154 -18.64 20.31 -9.50
N GLY A 155 -19.82 20.93 -9.66
CA GLY A 155 -20.47 21.73 -8.61
C GLY A 155 -19.67 22.98 -8.22
N LYS A 156 -19.32 23.10 -6.93
CA LYS A 156 -18.50 24.23 -6.40
C LYS A 156 -17.00 24.05 -6.66
N GLY A 157 -16.63 22.97 -7.36
CA GLY A 157 -15.27 22.52 -7.52
C GLY A 157 -14.71 21.93 -6.24
N LEU A 158 -14.00 20.82 -6.36
CA LEU A 158 -13.36 20.12 -5.25
C LEU A 158 -11.84 20.23 -5.36
N PRO A 159 -11.11 20.26 -4.23
CA PRO A 159 -9.67 20.06 -4.25
C PRO A 159 -9.33 18.71 -4.87
N LEU A 160 -8.17 18.61 -5.51
CA LEU A 160 -7.64 17.37 -6.09
C LEU A 160 -6.42 16.92 -5.27
N LEU A 161 -6.37 15.64 -4.93
CA LEU A 161 -5.16 15.00 -4.39
C LEU A 161 -4.65 14.00 -5.41
N ILE A 162 -3.43 14.24 -5.90
CA ILE A 162 -2.68 13.31 -6.73
C ILE A 162 -1.74 12.52 -5.82
N VAL A 163 -1.86 11.19 -5.83
CA VAL A 163 -1.01 10.28 -5.06
C VAL A 163 -0.28 9.35 -6.02
N THR A 164 1.03 9.22 -5.86
CA THR A 164 1.86 8.28 -6.62
C THR A 164 2.51 7.27 -5.68
N LEU A 165 2.09 6.01 -5.79
CA LEU A 165 2.55 4.86 -4.99
C LEU A 165 3.42 3.88 -5.80
N ALA A 166 3.49 4.06 -7.11
CA ALA A 166 4.21 3.15 -8.01
C ALA A 166 5.20 3.89 -8.92
N PRO A 167 6.17 3.18 -9.54
CA PRO A 167 7.12 3.80 -10.46
C PRO A 167 6.43 4.41 -11.68
N GLY A 168 6.81 5.65 -12.03
CA GLY A 168 6.15 6.41 -13.09
C GLY A 168 6.26 5.79 -14.48
N ARG A 169 7.44 5.27 -14.87
CA ARG A 169 7.72 4.64 -16.17
C ARG A 169 7.24 5.46 -17.38
N GLY A 170 7.28 6.78 -17.27
CA GLY A 170 6.84 7.75 -18.28
C GLY A 170 5.33 8.06 -18.25
N ASN A 171 4.53 7.38 -17.44
CA ASN A 171 3.08 7.60 -17.38
C ASN A 171 2.72 8.84 -16.55
N ILE A 172 3.52 9.23 -15.57
CA ILE A 172 3.30 10.48 -14.82
C ILE A 172 3.60 11.68 -15.72
N ALA A 173 4.61 11.57 -16.60
CA ALA A 173 4.86 12.56 -17.64
C ALA A 173 3.64 12.76 -18.56
N LYS A 174 3.04 11.65 -19.03
CA LYS A 174 1.82 11.67 -19.85
C LYS A 174 0.63 12.27 -19.08
N LEU A 175 0.46 11.92 -17.80
CA LEU A 175 -0.58 12.50 -16.95
C LEU A 175 -0.43 14.02 -16.83
N GLY A 176 0.77 14.50 -16.50
CA GLY A 176 1.04 15.93 -16.37
C GLY A 176 0.82 16.68 -17.67
N ALA A 177 1.21 16.10 -18.81
CA ALA A 177 0.93 16.67 -20.14
C ALA A 177 -0.57 16.72 -20.44
N ALA A 178 -1.31 15.66 -20.14
CA ALA A 178 -2.76 15.59 -20.33
C ALA A 178 -3.50 16.62 -19.47
N LEU A 179 -3.16 16.74 -18.18
CA LEU A 179 -3.74 17.74 -17.28
C LEU A 179 -3.49 19.15 -17.83
N LYS A 180 -2.25 19.50 -18.19
CA LYS A 180 -1.90 20.85 -18.69
C LYS A 180 -2.58 21.22 -20.01
N LYS A 181 -2.93 20.23 -20.84
CA LYS A 181 -3.63 20.45 -22.12
C LYS A 181 -5.10 20.82 -21.91
N ASP A 182 -5.70 20.41 -20.80
CA ASP A 182 -7.09 20.67 -20.48
C ASP A 182 -7.24 22.04 -19.79
N ALA A 183 -8.05 22.93 -20.37
CA ALA A 183 -8.26 24.28 -19.84
C ALA A 183 -8.82 24.31 -18.40
N ARG A 184 -9.46 23.23 -17.95
CA ARG A 184 -9.99 23.11 -16.58
C ARG A 184 -8.88 22.96 -15.53
N TRP A 185 -7.68 22.54 -15.94
CA TRP A 185 -6.56 22.37 -15.02
C TRP A 185 -6.23 23.66 -14.28
N GLU A 186 -6.27 24.82 -14.94
CA GLU A 186 -6.00 26.12 -14.30
C GLU A 186 -6.95 26.40 -13.11
N ALA A 187 -8.21 25.97 -13.21
CA ALA A 187 -9.22 26.14 -12.15
C ALA A 187 -9.10 25.14 -10.98
N VAL A 188 -8.35 24.07 -11.17
CA VAL A 188 -8.15 22.98 -10.20
C VAL A 188 -6.76 23.03 -9.57
N ALA A 189 -5.75 23.48 -10.32
CA ALA A 189 -4.35 23.46 -9.94
C ALA A 189 -4.12 24.11 -8.58
N ASN A 190 -4.62 25.33 -8.35
CA ASN A 190 -4.43 26.07 -7.09
C ASN A 190 -5.06 25.44 -5.83
N ARG A 191 -5.82 24.35 -5.99
CA ARG A 191 -6.40 23.54 -4.91
C ARG A 191 -5.92 22.09 -4.97
N THR A 192 -4.85 21.83 -5.74
CA THR A 192 -4.28 20.50 -5.89
C THR A 192 -3.17 20.28 -4.87
N ARG A 193 -3.15 19.10 -4.25
CA ARG A 193 -2.01 18.57 -3.47
C ARG A 193 -1.41 17.39 -4.21
N ILE A 194 -0.11 17.18 -4.05
CA ILE A 194 0.63 16.11 -4.72
C ILE A 194 1.47 15.40 -3.66
N SER A 195 1.27 14.09 -3.54
CA SER A 195 1.93 13.23 -2.55
C SER A 195 2.55 12.03 -3.25
N LEU A 196 3.80 11.72 -2.91
CA LEU A 196 4.59 10.65 -3.50
C LEU A 196 5.09 9.73 -2.40
N TYR A 197 5.09 8.41 -2.65
CA TYR A 197 5.98 7.49 -1.95
C TYR A 197 7.25 7.24 -2.78
N SER A 198 8.41 7.65 -2.24
CA SER A 198 9.71 7.65 -2.94
C SER A 198 10.62 6.48 -2.54
N GLY A 199 10.06 5.27 -2.47
CA GLY A 199 10.86 4.06 -2.29
C GLY A 199 11.86 3.85 -3.43
N SER A 200 12.96 3.17 -3.14
CA SER A 200 14.02 2.97 -4.14
C SER A 200 13.58 2.25 -5.41
N PHE A 201 12.58 1.37 -5.31
CA PHE A 201 11.96 0.74 -6.46
C PHE A 201 11.19 1.75 -7.32
N ASN A 202 10.37 2.60 -6.68
CA ASN A 202 9.58 3.63 -7.35
C ASN A 202 10.46 4.65 -8.06
N ILE A 203 11.51 5.13 -7.39
CA ILE A 203 12.40 6.15 -7.96
C ILE A 203 13.23 5.60 -9.12
N ARG A 204 13.75 4.37 -9.04
CA ARG A 204 14.49 3.76 -10.16
C ARG A 204 13.63 3.55 -11.41
N GLY A 205 12.34 3.26 -11.24
CA GLY A 205 11.40 3.12 -12.36
C GLY A 205 10.76 4.44 -12.79
N THR A 206 11.10 5.57 -12.16
CA THR A 206 10.63 6.90 -12.53
C THR A 206 11.59 7.50 -13.55
N THR A 207 11.07 8.06 -14.64
CA THR A 207 11.89 8.71 -15.67
C THR A 207 12.15 10.17 -15.31
N GLN A 208 13.15 10.80 -15.94
CA GLN A 208 13.34 12.25 -15.79
C GLN A 208 12.07 13.03 -16.17
N GLY A 209 11.38 12.63 -17.25
CA GLY A 209 10.14 13.26 -17.68
C GLY A 209 9.01 13.15 -16.65
N ASP A 210 8.96 12.06 -15.88
CA ASP A 210 7.99 11.91 -14.78
C ASP A 210 8.31 12.89 -13.64
N ALA A 211 9.58 13.00 -13.25
CA ALA A 211 10.02 13.92 -12.21
C ALA A 211 9.81 15.39 -12.59
N ASP A 212 10.12 15.76 -13.84
CA ASP A 212 9.87 17.10 -14.39
C ASP A 212 8.36 17.42 -14.43
N ALA A 213 7.54 16.42 -14.77
CA ALA A 213 6.08 16.59 -14.76
C ALA A 213 5.52 16.77 -13.35
N LEU A 214 5.99 16.00 -12.36
CA LEU A 214 5.64 16.20 -10.95
C LEU A 214 6.01 17.61 -10.50
N ALA A 215 7.25 18.02 -10.74
CA ALA A 215 7.75 19.35 -10.39
C ALA A 215 6.90 20.48 -11.00
N ALA A 216 6.54 20.34 -12.27
CA ALA A 216 5.74 21.35 -12.96
C ALA A 216 4.27 21.35 -12.52
N MET A 217 3.70 20.19 -12.12
CA MET A 217 2.37 20.14 -11.51
C MET A 217 2.39 20.82 -10.13
N VAL A 218 3.42 20.59 -9.30
CA VAL A 218 3.61 21.26 -8.01
C VAL A 218 3.69 22.78 -8.18
N GLN A 219 4.48 23.24 -9.15
CA GLN A 219 4.62 24.66 -9.46
C GLN A 219 3.29 25.27 -9.93
N SER A 220 2.57 24.59 -10.83
CA SER A 220 1.25 25.05 -11.32
C SER A 220 0.22 25.11 -10.19
N ALA A 221 0.30 24.16 -9.25
CA ALA A 221 -0.60 24.09 -8.10
C ALA A 221 -0.28 25.09 -7.00
N GLY A 222 0.92 25.69 -7.00
CA GLY A 222 1.40 26.54 -5.91
C GLY A 222 1.52 25.77 -4.59
N CYS A 223 1.67 24.45 -4.64
CA CYS A 223 1.77 23.59 -3.47
C CYS A 223 3.22 23.17 -3.18
N VAL A 224 3.41 22.34 -2.16
CA VAL A 224 4.67 21.65 -1.87
C VAL A 224 4.47 20.17 -2.21
N LEU A 225 5.47 19.52 -2.81
CA LEU A 225 5.46 18.07 -2.98
C LEU A 225 5.65 17.38 -1.63
N GLU A 226 4.71 16.52 -1.24
CA GLU A 226 4.85 15.66 -0.07
C GLU A 226 5.60 14.39 -0.44
N ASP A 227 6.88 14.34 -0.11
CA ASP A 227 7.74 13.20 -0.40
C ASP A 227 7.83 12.26 0.82
N ASN A 228 7.10 11.14 0.77
CA ASN A 228 7.04 10.16 1.84
C ASN A 228 8.08 9.05 1.58
N ALA A 229 9.28 9.17 2.15
CA ALA A 229 10.32 8.14 2.06
C ALA A 229 10.41 7.35 3.37
N HIS A 230 10.40 6.01 3.32
CA HIS A 230 10.32 5.17 4.54
C HIS A 230 11.40 5.47 5.58
N PHE A 231 12.68 5.45 5.20
CA PHE A 231 13.78 5.66 6.14
C PHE A 231 13.81 7.06 6.74
N ILE A 232 13.28 8.03 6.00
CA ILE A 232 13.19 9.43 6.45
C ILE A 232 12.02 9.55 7.41
N TRP A 233 10.86 9.04 7.00
CA TRP A 233 9.63 9.05 7.80
C TRP A 233 9.81 8.40 9.17
N THR A 234 10.45 7.23 9.21
CA THR A 234 10.70 6.46 10.44
C THR A 234 11.95 6.89 11.21
N ARG A 235 12.69 7.90 10.72
CA ARG A 235 14.02 8.29 11.24
C ARG A 235 14.96 7.10 11.46
N ASN A 236 15.08 6.23 10.45
CA ASN A 236 15.86 4.99 10.48
C ASN A 236 15.42 4.04 11.62
N ASP A 237 14.15 3.64 11.61
CA ASP A 237 13.57 2.69 12.57
C ASP A 237 13.66 3.14 14.04
N VAL A 238 13.42 4.43 14.36
CA VAL A 238 13.37 4.89 15.76
C VAL A 238 12.32 4.12 16.59
N LEU A 239 11.27 3.63 15.92
CA LEU A 239 10.33 2.63 16.42
C LEU A 239 10.45 1.36 15.56
N PRO A 240 10.97 0.24 16.11
CA PRO A 240 11.14 -1.00 15.35
C PRO A 240 9.86 -1.57 14.75
N GLU A 241 8.70 -1.27 15.33
CA GLU A 241 7.38 -1.68 14.87
C GLU A 241 7.03 -1.11 13.49
N LEU A 242 7.64 0.00 13.08
CA LEU A 242 7.36 0.66 11.81
C LEU A 242 8.19 0.12 10.63
N ARG A 243 8.99 -0.92 10.85
CA ARG A 243 9.83 -1.48 9.80
C ARG A 243 9.04 -2.08 8.64
N ASP A 244 7.93 -2.75 8.95
CA ASP A 244 7.10 -3.48 7.99
C ASP A 244 5.66 -3.63 8.52
N MET A 245 4.71 -3.99 7.65
CA MET A 245 3.32 -4.18 8.09
C MET A 245 3.15 -5.28 9.13
N PRO A 246 3.82 -6.46 9.04
CA PRO A 246 3.70 -7.49 10.07
C PRO A 246 4.13 -7.03 11.46
N SER A 247 5.16 -6.18 11.54
CA SER A 247 5.62 -5.61 12.82
C SER A 247 4.65 -4.56 13.35
N LEU A 248 4.07 -3.73 12.47
CA LEU A 248 3.12 -2.68 12.88
C LEU A 248 1.76 -3.27 13.25
N MET A 249 1.29 -4.25 12.48
CA MET A 249 -0.07 -4.79 12.52
C MET A 249 -0.06 -6.32 12.59
N PRO A 250 0.49 -6.93 13.67
CA PRO A 250 0.60 -8.39 13.77
C PRO A 250 -0.76 -9.10 13.73
N ASP A 251 -1.84 -8.41 14.12
CA ASP A 251 -3.20 -8.93 14.14
C ASP A 251 -3.97 -8.76 12.81
N MET A 252 -3.33 -8.26 11.75
CA MET A 252 -4.01 -7.98 10.46
C MET A 252 -4.67 -9.22 9.87
N ALA A 253 -3.98 -10.37 9.86
CA ALA A 253 -4.53 -11.63 9.35
C ALA A 253 -5.77 -12.07 10.14
N THR A 254 -5.71 -11.98 11.47
CA THR A 254 -6.83 -12.30 12.37
C THR A 254 -8.02 -11.36 12.14
N MET A 255 -7.74 -10.07 11.95
CA MET A 255 -8.75 -9.06 11.64
C MET A 255 -9.44 -9.39 10.31
N LEU A 256 -8.68 -9.66 9.25
CA LEU A 256 -9.21 -9.99 7.94
C LEU A 256 -9.99 -11.31 7.95
N ALA A 257 -9.50 -12.35 8.64
CA ALA A 257 -10.24 -13.61 8.79
C ALA A 257 -11.66 -13.40 9.35
N ARG A 258 -11.84 -12.40 10.23
CA ARG A 258 -13.13 -12.06 10.82
C ARG A 258 -13.98 -11.15 9.93
N GLN A 259 -13.37 -10.12 9.34
CA GLN A 259 -14.11 -9.04 8.65
C GLN A 259 -14.32 -9.33 7.17
N ASN A 260 -13.35 -9.96 6.52
CA ASN A 260 -13.31 -10.25 5.10
C ASN A 260 -12.38 -11.44 4.81
N PRO A 261 -12.85 -12.68 5.09
CA PRO A 261 -12.02 -13.86 4.90
C PRO A 261 -11.67 -14.12 3.43
N TYR A 262 -12.41 -13.53 2.49
CA TYR A 262 -12.14 -13.60 1.06
C TYR A 262 -10.96 -12.73 0.64
N LEU A 263 -10.81 -11.54 1.24
CA LEU A 263 -9.60 -10.72 1.10
C LEU A 263 -8.38 -11.42 1.69
N LEU A 264 -8.51 -12.04 2.87
CA LEU A 264 -7.43 -12.84 3.45
C LEU A 264 -6.99 -13.96 2.49
N ALA A 265 -7.95 -14.72 1.95
CA ALA A 265 -7.67 -15.80 1.00
C ALA A 265 -7.01 -15.27 -0.29
N ALA A 266 -7.51 -14.17 -0.86
CA ALA A 266 -6.92 -13.54 -2.05
C ALA A 266 -5.47 -13.10 -1.81
N TRP A 267 -5.20 -12.49 -0.65
CA TRP A 267 -3.84 -12.08 -0.27
C TRP A 267 -2.92 -13.28 -0.11
N GLN A 268 -3.37 -14.36 0.53
CA GLN A 268 -2.56 -15.58 0.68
C GLN A 268 -2.23 -16.21 -0.68
N ILE A 269 -3.22 -16.32 -1.58
CA ILE A 269 -3.03 -16.84 -2.95
C ILE A 269 -2.06 -15.96 -3.76
N PHE A 270 -2.14 -14.64 -3.60
CA PHE A 270 -1.19 -13.70 -4.19
C PHE A 270 0.22 -13.90 -3.61
N GLY A 271 0.35 -13.95 -2.28
CA GLY A 271 1.63 -14.07 -1.59
C GLY A 271 2.40 -15.33 -1.96
N VAL A 272 1.71 -16.47 -2.07
CA VAL A 272 2.34 -17.75 -2.49
C VAL A 272 2.96 -17.67 -3.88
N GLU A 273 2.41 -16.89 -4.81
CA GLU A 273 3.00 -16.74 -6.14
C GLU A 273 4.05 -15.62 -6.17
N PHE A 274 3.70 -14.45 -5.62
CA PHE A 274 4.52 -13.25 -5.70
C PHE A 274 5.66 -13.24 -4.68
N TYR A 275 5.33 -13.29 -3.38
CA TYR A 275 6.31 -13.19 -2.31
C TYR A 275 7.19 -14.44 -2.16
N ALA A 276 6.65 -15.63 -2.44
CA ALA A 276 7.45 -16.86 -2.37
C ALA A 276 8.60 -16.85 -3.39
N HIS A 277 8.42 -16.24 -4.56
CA HIS A 277 9.50 -16.06 -5.54
C HIS A 277 10.65 -15.24 -4.94
N LEU A 278 10.33 -14.19 -4.18
CA LEU A 278 11.32 -13.33 -3.53
C LEU A 278 12.15 -14.07 -2.48
N ILE A 279 11.70 -15.18 -1.94
CA ILE A 279 12.44 -15.96 -0.93
C ILE A 279 12.85 -17.35 -1.41
N GLY A 280 12.67 -17.65 -2.69
CA GLY A 280 12.98 -18.95 -3.26
C GLY A 280 14.47 -19.30 -3.13
N PRO A 281 14.81 -20.60 -3.07
CA PRO A 281 16.15 -21.05 -2.73
C PRO A 281 17.21 -20.65 -3.78
N THR A 282 16.80 -20.38 -5.01
CA THR A 282 17.66 -19.93 -6.11
C THR A 282 17.74 -18.41 -6.25
N HIS A 283 17.01 -17.66 -5.41
CA HIS A 283 16.95 -16.21 -5.53
C HIS A 283 18.30 -15.57 -5.14
N LYS A 284 18.93 -14.86 -6.09
CA LYS A 284 20.28 -14.26 -5.95
C LYS A 284 20.51 -13.42 -4.69
N LYS A 285 19.49 -12.68 -4.25
CA LYS A 285 19.50 -11.84 -3.04
C LYS A 285 18.88 -12.49 -1.79
N LEU A 286 18.75 -13.81 -1.70
CA LEU A 286 18.21 -14.47 -0.50
C LEU A 286 19.12 -14.19 0.72
N TRP A 287 20.42 -14.38 0.54
CA TRP A 287 21.45 -14.11 1.55
C TRP A 287 21.98 -12.68 1.43
N ALA A 288 22.30 -12.07 2.57
CA ALA A 288 22.88 -10.74 2.62
C ALA A 288 24.26 -10.73 1.92
N LYS A 289 24.63 -9.57 1.33
CA LYS A 289 25.87 -9.45 0.57
C LYS A 289 27.08 -9.79 1.45
N GLY A 290 27.87 -10.77 1.03
CA GLY A 290 29.08 -11.23 1.73
C GLY A 290 28.85 -12.37 2.72
N GLU A 291 27.59 -12.72 3.02
CA GLU A 291 27.26 -13.86 3.86
C GLU A 291 27.34 -15.17 3.07
N THR A 292 27.93 -16.20 3.69
CA THR A 292 27.98 -17.56 3.16
C THR A 292 27.49 -18.55 4.20
N LEU A 293 26.81 -19.60 3.77
CA LEU A 293 26.38 -20.69 4.65
C LEU A 293 27.57 -21.59 5.01
N THR A 294 27.63 -22.04 6.26
CA THR A 294 28.52 -23.14 6.67
C THR A 294 28.07 -24.45 6.04
N ASP A 295 28.87 -25.50 6.12
CA ASP A 295 28.50 -26.80 5.54
C ASP A 295 27.30 -27.43 6.26
N GLU A 296 27.18 -27.25 7.58
CA GLU A 296 25.98 -27.64 8.33
C GLU A 296 24.74 -26.83 7.89
N GLU A 297 24.88 -25.52 7.74
CA GLU A 297 23.78 -24.66 7.28
C GLU A 297 23.36 -24.99 5.84
N LYS A 298 24.29 -25.37 4.96
CA LYS A 298 23.99 -25.84 3.61
C LYS A 298 23.16 -27.12 3.65
N ALA A 299 23.56 -28.10 4.47
CA ALA A 299 22.80 -29.35 4.60
C ALA A 299 21.35 -29.07 5.07
N VAL A 300 21.18 -28.21 6.08
CA VAL A 300 19.86 -27.78 6.56
C VAL A 300 19.08 -27.02 5.48
N PHE A 301 19.75 -26.16 4.71
CA PHE A 301 19.13 -25.40 3.64
C PHE A 301 18.72 -26.27 2.45
N ASP A 302 19.46 -27.34 2.16
CA ASP A 302 19.12 -28.30 1.10
C ASP A 302 17.84 -29.08 1.46
N GLU A 303 17.70 -29.48 2.72
CA GLU A 303 16.45 -30.05 3.26
C GLU A 303 15.29 -29.06 3.15
N ALA A 304 15.48 -27.82 3.58
CA ALA A 304 14.46 -26.77 3.48
C ALA A 304 14.06 -26.57 2.01
N SER A 305 15.04 -26.48 1.12
CA SER A 305 14.83 -26.26 -0.31
C SER A 305 14.03 -27.39 -0.97
N ALA A 306 14.11 -28.62 -0.44
CA ALA A 306 13.27 -29.72 -0.90
C ALA A 306 11.78 -29.47 -0.60
N LEU A 307 11.45 -28.89 0.56
CA LEU A 307 10.08 -28.50 0.91
C LEU A 307 9.55 -27.44 -0.05
N TYR A 308 10.36 -26.42 -0.35
CA TYR A 308 9.98 -25.38 -1.32
C TYR A 308 9.68 -25.97 -2.70
N ARG A 309 10.53 -26.88 -3.20
CA ARG A 309 10.32 -27.56 -4.49
C ARG A 309 9.08 -28.45 -4.51
N ALA A 310 8.68 -28.98 -3.34
CA ALA A 310 7.45 -29.74 -3.17
C ALA A 310 6.19 -28.84 -3.03
N GLY A 311 6.35 -27.51 -3.03
CA GLY A 311 5.26 -26.54 -2.84
C GLY A 311 4.97 -26.19 -1.38
N ASP A 312 5.72 -26.74 -0.42
CA ASP A 312 5.57 -26.44 1.01
C ASP A 312 6.43 -25.23 1.41
N VAL A 313 5.97 -24.04 1.01
CA VAL A 313 6.64 -22.76 1.31
C VAL A 313 6.65 -22.48 2.82
N GLU A 314 5.57 -22.82 3.52
CA GLU A 314 5.46 -22.64 4.98
C GLU A 314 6.50 -23.50 5.72
N GLY A 315 6.61 -24.79 5.38
CA GLY A 315 7.61 -25.70 5.93
C GLY A 315 9.03 -25.26 5.62
N TYR A 316 9.29 -24.83 4.36
CA TYR A 316 10.56 -24.22 3.96
C TYR A 316 10.94 -23.03 4.88
N CYS A 317 10.03 -22.07 5.05
CA CYS A 317 10.27 -20.89 5.86
C CYS A 317 10.46 -21.22 7.35
N ARG A 318 9.67 -22.16 7.88
CA ARG A 318 9.80 -22.65 9.27
C ARG A 318 11.16 -23.29 9.51
N ARG A 319 11.65 -24.10 8.55
CA ARG A 319 12.97 -24.74 8.65
C ARG A 319 14.09 -23.69 8.68
N ILE A 320 13.99 -22.64 7.86
CA ILE A 320 14.95 -21.52 7.90
C ILE A 320 14.90 -20.78 9.24
N LEU A 321 13.69 -20.44 9.70
CA LEU A 321 13.50 -19.66 10.92
C LEU A 321 13.99 -20.38 12.19
N GLN A 322 13.90 -21.71 12.23
CA GLN A 322 14.40 -22.53 13.33
C GLN A 322 15.94 -22.54 13.45
N HIS A 323 16.66 -22.24 12.37
CA HIS A 323 18.11 -22.21 12.35
C HIS A 323 18.62 -20.76 12.45
N GLU A 324 18.69 -20.22 13.67
CA GLU A 324 18.91 -18.78 13.92
C GLU A 324 20.14 -18.20 13.20
N SER A 325 21.26 -18.94 13.15
CA SER A 325 22.48 -18.48 12.46
C SER A 325 22.27 -18.31 10.94
N MET A 326 21.49 -19.20 10.33
CA MET A 326 21.14 -19.13 8.91
C MET A 326 20.13 -18.00 8.67
N PHE A 327 19.12 -17.86 9.53
CA PHE A 327 18.15 -16.77 9.42
C PHE A 327 18.79 -15.38 9.57
N LYS A 328 19.81 -15.24 10.43
CA LYS A 328 20.62 -14.00 10.56
C LYS A 328 21.37 -13.63 9.27
N LYS A 329 21.63 -14.59 8.37
CA LYS A 329 22.27 -14.35 7.07
C LYS A 329 21.27 -13.99 5.96
N VAL A 330 19.97 -14.18 6.18
CA VAL A 330 18.94 -13.75 5.22
C VAL A 330 18.98 -12.23 5.07
N THR A 331 18.87 -11.76 3.84
CA THR A 331 18.77 -10.33 3.52
C THR A 331 17.67 -9.67 4.34
N HIS A 332 17.96 -8.53 4.97
CA HIS A 332 17.09 -7.91 5.97
C HIS A 332 15.62 -7.76 5.50
N PHE A 333 15.38 -7.19 4.32
CA PHE A 333 14.02 -6.98 3.79
C PHE A 333 13.24 -8.27 3.48
N LYS A 334 13.90 -9.44 3.43
CA LYS A 334 13.26 -10.75 3.20
C LYS A 334 12.89 -11.49 4.47
N ARG A 335 13.41 -11.03 5.61
CA ARG A 335 13.16 -11.66 6.91
C ARG A 335 11.69 -11.57 7.31
N GLY A 336 11.03 -10.46 6.97
CA GLY A 336 9.58 -10.27 7.16
C GLY A 336 8.80 -11.36 6.43
N THR A 337 9.07 -11.53 5.14
CA THR A 337 8.45 -12.56 4.29
C THR A 337 8.62 -13.98 4.84
N ILE A 338 9.84 -14.37 5.21
CA ILE A 338 10.09 -15.71 5.78
C ILE A 338 9.32 -15.90 7.09
N ARG A 339 9.32 -14.90 7.99
CA ARG A 339 8.53 -14.99 9.23
C ARG A 339 7.05 -15.16 8.91
N CYS A 340 6.52 -14.37 7.99
CA CYS A 340 5.10 -14.39 7.66
C CYS A 340 4.64 -15.74 7.15
N PHE A 341 5.37 -16.34 6.20
CA PHE A 341 5.07 -17.70 5.75
C PHE A 341 5.21 -18.73 6.87
N ALA A 342 6.25 -18.64 7.71
CA ALA A 342 6.46 -19.59 8.80
C ALA A 342 5.36 -19.56 9.88
N THR A 343 4.73 -18.39 10.09
CA THR A 343 3.71 -18.15 11.12
C THR A 343 2.29 -18.04 10.57
N GLY A 344 2.10 -18.12 9.24
CA GLY A 344 0.80 -17.93 8.59
C GLY A 344 0.24 -16.50 8.71
N THR A 345 1.09 -15.50 8.92
CA THR A 345 0.68 -14.08 8.90
C THR A 345 0.78 -13.50 7.49
N LEU A 346 0.27 -12.29 7.29
CA LEU A 346 0.32 -11.61 5.99
C LEU A 346 1.57 -10.76 5.89
N ASP A 347 2.35 -10.98 4.84
CA ASP A 347 3.49 -10.14 4.51
C ASP A 347 3.06 -8.92 3.70
N GLY A 348 3.86 -7.86 3.84
CA GLY A 348 3.77 -6.67 3.01
C GLY A 348 4.60 -5.53 3.61
N PRO A 349 5.23 -4.70 2.78
CA PRO A 349 6.03 -3.59 3.27
C PRO A 349 5.13 -2.44 3.79
N LEU A 350 5.61 -1.62 4.73
CA LEU A 350 4.81 -0.49 5.26
C LEU A 350 4.78 0.73 4.33
N CYS A 351 5.60 0.72 3.28
CA CYS A 351 6.00 1.90 2.51
C CYS A 351 4.85 2.79 2.06
N ASP A 352 3.93 2.27 1.26
CA ASP A 352 2.89 3.09 0.64
C ASP A 352 1.81 3.52 1.64
N CYS A 353 1.67 2.78 2.74
CA CYS A 353 0.83 3.18 3.86
C CYS A 353 1.31 4.47 4.54
N LEU A 354 2.56 4.89 4.34
CA LEU A 354 3.09 6.14 4.89
C LEU A 354 2.36 7.37 4.32
N VAL A 355 1.90 7.33 3.07
CA VAL A 355 1.11 8.44 2.49
C VAL A 355 -0.21 8.61 3.25
N PHE A 356 -0.88 7.50 3.56
CA PHE A 356 -2.07 7.50 4.42
C PHE A 356 -1.73 8.00 5.83
N LEU A 357 -0.70 7.43 6.45
CA LEU A 357 -0.31 7.74 7.83
C LEU A 357 0.09 9.21 7.99
N THR A 358 0.85 9.80 7.08
CA THR A 358 1.18 11.23 7.09
C THR A 358 -0.09 12.08 7.19
N ARG A 359 -1.07 11.85 6.30
CA ARG A 359 -2.33 12.60 6.31
C ARG A 359 -3.16 12.36 7.56
N TRP A 360 -3.15 11.13 8.06
CA TRP A 360 -3.86 10.80 9.30
C TRP A 360 -3.23 11.50 10.49
N VAL A 361 -1.89 11.46 10.61
CA VAL A 361 -1.12 12.08 11.68
C VAL A 361 -1.27 13.60 11.66
N GLU A 362 -1.14 14.24 10.49
CA GLU A 362 -1.40 15.69 10.32
C GLU A 362 -2.72 16.14 10.93
N LYS A 363 -3.77 15.31 10.79
CA LYS A 363 -5.12 15.63 11.24
C LYS A 363 -5.38 15.24 12.69
N HIS A 364 -4.83 14.12 13.15
CA HIS A 364 -5.25 13.47 14.40
C HIS A 364 -4.19 13.49 15.50
N ALA A 365 -2.91 13.56 15.16
CA ALA A 365 -1.81 13.54 16.10
C ALA A 365 -0.61 14.37 15.56
N PRO A 366 -0.81 15.66 15.21
CA PRO A 366 0.22 16.47 14.55
C PRO A 366 1.51 16.60 15.37
N GLU A 367 1.45 16.37 16.68
CA GLU A 367 2.63 16.33 17.56
C GLU A 367 3.58 15.16 17.29
N LEU A 368 3.16 14.14 16.54
CA LEU A 368 4.00 12.99 16.20
C LEU A 368 4.85 13.22 14.95
N ILE A 369 4.55 14.24 14.14
CA ILE A 369 5.20 14.48 12.86
C ILE A 369 5.84 15.87 12.83
N THR A 370 6.96 15.99 12.14
CA THR A 370 7.69 17.23 11.89
C THR A 370 8.01 17.36 10.41
N PHE A 371 8.14 18.60 9.96
CA PHE A 371 8.41 18.99 8.57
C PHE A 371 9.72 19.77 8.45
N GLU A 372 10.68 19.51 9.34
CA GLU A 372 11.98 20.19 9.43
C GLU A 372 12.76 20.28 8.11
N LYS A 373 12.50 19.38 7.16
CA LYS A 373 13.13 19.37 5.83
C LYS A 373 12.14 19.84 4.77
N GLU A 374 11.97 21.16 4.68
CA GLU A 374 11.39 21.81 3.49
C GLU A 374 12.51 22.42 2.65
N GLY A 375 12.42 22.30 1.33
CA GLY A 375 13.42 22.82 0.42
C GLY A 375 13.15 22.41 -1.02
N ALA A 376 14.20 22.23 -1.80
CA ALA A 376 14.15 21.81 -3.18
C ALA A 376 14.30 20.28 -3.32
N TRP A 377 13.36 19.65 -4.03
CA TRP A 377 13.33 18.21 -4.27
C TRP A 377 14.46 17.76 -5.16
N ASP A 378 15.24 16.78 -4.71
CA ASP A 378 16.35 16.19 -5.43
C ASP A 378 16.12 14.71 -5.66
N VAL A 379 16.53 14.21 -6.83
CA VAL A 379 16.28 12.82 -7.23
C VAL A 379 17.57 12.19 -7.80
N ASP A 380 17.99 11.07 -7.21
CA ASP A 380 19.06 10.21 -7.70
C ASP A 380 18.42 8.93 -8.27
N PHE A 381 18.13 8.93 -9.57
CA PHE A 381 17.47 7.82 -10.26
C PHE A 381 18.29 6.52 -10.24
N GLU A 382 19.61 6.64 -10.30
CA GLU A 382 20.51 5.48 -10.34
C GLU A 382 20.47 4.73 -9.01
N LYS A 383 20.61 5.47 -7.90
CA LYS A 383 20.57 4.86 -6.58
C LYS A 383 19.16 4.57 -6.11
N GLY A 384 18.16 5.25 -6.66
CA GLY A 384 16.77 5.17 -6.22
C GLY A 384 16.57 5.89 -4.90
N PHE A 385 17.06 7.12 -4.78
CA PHE A 385 16.87 7.95 -3.58
C PHE A 385 16.35 9.32 -3.96
N THR A 386 15.58 9.91 -3.05
CA THR A 386 15.22 11.33 -3.08
C THR A 386 15.80 12.04 -1.87
N GLY A 387 15.88 13.36 -1.95
CA GLY A 387 16.29 14.21 -0.84
C GLY A 387 15.69 15.61 -0.95
N ILE A 388 15.88 16.38 0.11
CA ILE A 388 15.54 17.80 0.18
C ILE A 388 16.85 18.58 0.34
N LYS A 389 17.12 19.49 -0.59
CA LYS A 389 18.26 20.41 -0.59
C LYS A 389 17.79 21.84 -0.31
N GLU A 390 18.69 22.74 0.10
CA GLU A 390 18.35 24.16 0.28
C GLU A 390 17.99 24.82 -1.07
N GLU A 391 18.78 24.57 -2.12
CA GLU A 391 18.58 25.13 -3.46
C GLU A 391 18.91 24.09 -4.56
N GLY A 392 18.53 24.39 -5.80
CA GLY A 392 18.94 23.63 -6.99
C GLY A 392 18.20 22.32 -7.27
N GLY A 393 17.11 22.04 -6.57
CA GLY A 393 16.20 20.92 -6.84
C GLY A 393 15.10 21.26 -7.85
N LEU A 394 14.28 20.26 -8.20
CA LEU A 394 13.27 20.32 -9.26
C LEU A 394 12.05 21.19 -8.88
N CYS A 395 11.58 21.10 -7.64
CA CYS A 395 10.46 21.89 -7.12
C CYS A 395 10.52 22.01 -5.60
N ARG A 396 9.64 22.81 -5.00
CA ARG A 396 9.46 22.82 -3.55
C ARG A 396 8.92 21.48 -3.07
N ALA A 397 9.56 20.90 -2.07
CA ALA A 397 9.14 19.66 -1.44
C ALA A 397 9.38 19.70 0.07
N LEU A 398 8.65 18.84 0.76
CA LEU A 398 8.86 18.52 2.16
C LEU A 398 8.92 17.01 2.34
N GLN A 399 9.67 16.56 3.35
CA GLN A 399 9.71 15.16 3.76
C GLN A 399 9.16 15.03 5.17
N PRO A 400 7.95 14.48 5.35
CA PRO A 400 7.37 14.25 6.66
C PRO A 400 8.22 13.22 7.44
N MET A 401 8.46 13.50 8.72
CA MET A 401 9.24 12.64 9.60
C MET A 401 8.56 12.52 10.95
N LEU A 402 8.64 11.36 11.60
CA LEU A 402 8.34 11.30 13.02
C LEU A 402 9.24 12.26 13.81
N VAL A 403 8.77 12.76 14.95
CA VAL A 403 9.64 13.49 15.90
C VAL A 403 10.78 12.59 16.40
N ASP A 404 11.90 13.17 16.84
CA ASP A 404 13.11 12.42 17.26
C ASP A 404 12.88 11.40 18.39
N GLN A 405 11.95 11.71 19.29
CA GLN A 405 11.62 10.87 20.42
C GLN A 405 10.11 10.68 20.47
N PRO A 406 9.55 9.90 19.53
CA PRO A 406 8.11 9.66 19.53
C PRO A 406 7.76 8.90 20.82
N PRO A 407 6.59 9.16 21.42
CA PRO A 407 6.14 8.39 22.57
C PRO A 407 6.08 6.90 22.21
N ARG A 408 6.32 6.01 23.19
CA ARG A 408 6.31 4.55 22.94
C ARG A 408 4.98 4.07 22.37
N GLU A 409 3.90 4.79 22.66
CA GLU A 409 2.55 4.52 22.18
C GLU A 409 2.31 4.98 20.73
N ALA A 410 3.24 5.70 20.10
CA ALA A 410 3.09 6.20 18.74
C ALA A 410 2.91 5.05 17.74
N ALA A 411 3.76 4.01 17.79
CA ALA A 411 3.64 2.84 16.92
C ALA A 411 2.25 2.20 17.03
N ARG A 412 1.76 2.00 18.25
CA ARG A 412 0.41 1.47 18.50
C ARG A 412 -0.69 2.39 17.94
N THR A 413 -0.52 3.70 18.08
CA THR A 413 -1.50 4.68 17.57
C THR A 413 -1.59 4.64 16.05
N LEU A 414 -0.44 4.53 15.38
CA LEU A 414 -0.37 4.38 13.92
C LEU A 414 -0.94 3.03 13.47
N ALA A 415 -0.65 1.94 14.19
CA ALA A 415 -1.23 0.63 13.95
C ALA A 415 -2.77 0.65 14.09
N ASP A 416 -3.28 1.22 15.19
CA ASP A 416 -4.71 1.37 15.44
C ASP A 416 -5.35 2.22 14.32
N ALA A 417 -4.69 3.27 13.83
CA ALA A 417 -5.17 4.10 12.72
C ALA A 417 -5.35 3.31 11.42
N VAL A 418 -4.36 2.49 11.03
CA VAL A 418 -4.45 1.66 9.82
C VAL A 418 -5.48 0.55 10.04
N LEU A 419 -5.42 -0.19 11.15
CA LEU A 419 -6.30 -1.31 11.42
C LEU A 419 -7.78 -0.91 11.54
N ASP A 420 -8.10 0.18 12.25
CA ASP A 420 -9.47 0.64 12.38
C ASP A 420 -10.01 1.14 11.04
N THR A 421 -9.19 1.87 10.27
CA THR A 421 -9.57 2.36 8.94
C THR A 421 -9.78 1.20 7.97
N LEU A 422 -8.83 0.28 7.88
CA LEU A 422 -8.90 -0.88 7.01
C LEU A 422 -10.06 -1.78 7.40
N SER A 423 -10.23 -2.09 8.69
CA SER A 423 -11.35 -2.90 9.18
C SER A 423 -12.71 -2.29 8.85
N ALA A 424 -12.83 -0.96 8.89
CA ALA A 424 -14.07 -0.28 8.51
C ALA A 424 -14.32 -0.33 7.00
N ALA A 425 -13.26 -0.26 6.19
CA ALA A 425 -13.35 -0.23 4.75
C ALA A 425 -13.65 -1.61 4.13
N VAL A 426 -13.08 -2.69 4.69
CA VAL A 426 -13.13 -4.03 4.08
C VAL A 426 -14.25 -4.92 4.61
N ALA A 427 -15.01 -4.49 5.62
CA ALA A 427 -16.03 -5.33 6.25
C ALA A 427 -17.13 -5.76 5.26
N CYS A 428 -17.31 -7.07 5.11
CA CYS A 428 -18.37 -7.65 4.28
C CYS A 428 -19.58 -8.05 5.16
N GLY A 429 -20.79 -7.57 4.84
CA GLY A 429 -22.05 -8.04 5.44
C GLY A 429 -23.07 -6.96 5.82
N ASP A 430 -24.27 -7.40 6.19
CA ASP A 430 -25.51 -6.61 6.36
C ASP A 430 -25.50 -5.62 7.54
N GLY A 431 -24.38 -5.03 7.95
CA GLY A 431 -24.32 -3.93 8.94
C GLY A 431 -24.89 -4.21 10.35
N ARG A 432 -25.51 -5.37 10.60
CA ARG A 432 -26.22 -5.72 11.84
C ARG A 432 -25.29 -6.24 12.94
N THR A 433 -24.05 -6.61 12.60
CA THR A 433 -23.03 -7.08 13.55
C THR A 433 -21.84 -6.13 13.70
N ALA A 434 -21.78 -5.03 12.94
CA ALA A 434 -20.72 -4.05 13.06
C ALA A 434 -21.01 -3.10 14.24
N SER A 435 -20.76 -3.57 15.47
CA SER A 435 -20.58 -2.65 16.60
C SER A 435 -19.39 -1.73 16.27
N ALA A 436 -19.62 -0.41 16.23
CA ALA A 436 -18.58 0.57 15.96
C ALA A 436 -17.33 0.33 16.85
N PRO A 437 -16.09 0.51 16.35
CA PRO A 437 -14.89 0.30 17.15
C PRO A 437 -14.88 1.29 18.35
N PRO A 438 -14.88 0.83 19.61
CA PRO A 438 -14.99 1.74 20.76
C PRO A 438 -13.66 2.39 21.19
N LYS A 439 -12.53 2.12 20.52
CA LYS A 439 -11.19 2.27 21.12
C LYS A 439 -10.36 3.47 20.64
N ALA A 440 -10.39 3.86 19.37
CA ALA A 440 -9.53 4.95 18.86
C ALA A 440 -9.73 6.29 19.61
N ARG A 441 -10.97 6.67 19.94
CA ARG A 441 -11.25 7.93 20.65
C ARG A 441 -10.65 8.01 22.06
N LYS A 442 -10.46 6.87 22.74
CA LYS A 442 -9.93 6.85 24.12
C LYS A 442 -8.40 6.91 24.16
N CYS A 443 -7.70 6.41 23.13
CA CYS A 443 -6.24 6.51 23.05
C CYS A 443 -5.78 7.95 22.75
N LEU A 444 -6.43 8.62 21.78
CA LEU A 444 -6.11 10.01 21.42
C LEU A 444 -6.22 10.97 22.63
N ALA A 445 -7.29 10.86 23.42
CA ALA A 445 -7.46 11.68 24.62
C ALA A 445 -6.33 11.49 25.65
N LYS A 446 -5.79 10.27 25.79
CA LYS A 446 -4.67 10.00 26.72
C LYS A 446 -3.33 10.53 26.20
N ILE A 447 -3.11 10.53 24.89
CA ILE A 447 -1.87 11.04 24.29
C ILE A 447 -1.84 12.57 24.37
N CYS A 448 -2.94 13.25 24.04
CA CYS A 448 -3.05 14.69 24.23
C CYS A 448 -2.80 15.08 25.69
N ASP A 449 -3.35 14.33 26.66
CA ASP A 449 -3.11 14.56 28.09
C ASP A 449 -1.64 14.35 28.51
N LEU A 450 -0.94 13.36 27.94
CA LEU A 450 0.47 13.08 28.23
C LEU A 450 1.42 14.12 27.63
N VAL A 451 1.11 14.61 26.43
CA VAL A 451 1.90 15.63 25.73
C VAL A 451 1.70 17.00 26.38
N CYS A 452 0.47 17.37 26.75
CA CYS A 452 0.19 18.62 27.47
C CYS A 452 0.84 18.66 28.86
N ARG A 453 1.05 17.52 29.53
CA ARG A 453 1.70 17.45 30.85
C ARG A 453 3.23 17.54 30.80
N ARG A 454 3.86 17.46 29.63
CA ARG A 454 5.33 17.54 29.46
C ARG A 454 5.83 18.91 29.02
N GLN A 455 4.95 19.89 28.80
CA GLN A 455 5.40 21.27 28.61
C GLN A 455 5.87 21.86 29.95
N PRO A 456 7.14 22.28 30.08
CA PRO A 456 7.59 22.96 31.28
C PRO A 456 6.76 24.24 31.46
N ALA A 457 6.28 24.47 32.68
CA ALA A 457 5.57 25.70 33.01
C ALA A 457 6.43 26.90 32.57
N PRO A 458 5.85 27.92 31.91
CA PRO A 458 6.61 29.08 31.48
C PRO A 458 7.37 29.64 32.68
N SER A 459 8.69 29.70 32.57
CA SER A 459 9.55 30.27 33.59
C SER A 459 9.07 31.69 33.85
N ARG A 460 8.49 31.92 35.03
CA ARG A 460 8.18 33.27 35.49
C ARG A 460 9.50 34.00 35.66
N GLY A 461 9.89 34.78 34.66
CA GLY A 461 11.00 35.71 34.76
C GLY A 461 10.76 36.64 35.96
N ARG A 462 11.75 36.70 36.84
CA ARG A 462 11.88 37.77 37.83
C ARG A 462 12.76 38.86 37.26
#